data_AF-D7CUP9-F1
#
_entry.id   AF-D7CUP9-F1
#
_cell.length_a   1.000
_cell.length_b   1.000
_cell.length_c   1.000
_cell.angle_alpha   90.00
_cell.angle_beta   90.00
_cell.angle_gamma   90.00
#
_symmetry.space_group_name_H-M   'P 1'
#
loop_
_entity.id
_entity.type
_entity.pdbx_description
1 polymer ?
#
loop_
_entity_poly.entity_id
_entity_poly.type
_entity_poly.pdbx_seq_one_letter_code
_entity_poly.pdbx_strand_id
1 'polypeptide(L)'
;MSETVPIVGHAQLLQTLEAHGQAHLLRFYDQLSAPQRERLVAQLQQLDWAYLDELIEAYVRNKPNLSAPEPIEPAPYYPVTPKGELVARYARARERGAQLIREGAVAAFTVAGGQGTRLGWDDPKGTFPATPVSRKPLFQLFAEQLLRTADLFGQVLPWYVMTSTTNHAVTQDFFEAHDYFGLGRENVKLFSQGMMPSIGFDGKLLLADKGELALNPNGHGGALSALEASGALAEMVARGVRHISYFQVDNPNVRCIDPLFIGLHDLEGSEISSKMLRKASPKERVGNFCKAGGKLCVIEYSDMPDALAHARDEAGHLKFGAGSIAIHVIAVDFVRRLTEGKGDRLELPFHRAEKAVPHIDPYTGEYVYPEAPNAVKLERFIFDALPLARHSIILETDRVEEFAPIKNAEGPDSPETSQKLQIERAARWLERQGVRVPRTETGAVDAVIEISPLTALSAEELAQRDLPQEVARGQTLLL
;
A
#
# COMPACT_ATOMS: atom_id res chain seq x y z
N MET A 1 12.93 -24.70 -10.00
CA MET A 1 13.68 -24.94 -11.26
C MET A 1 13.40 -23.75 -12.14
N SER A 2 14.37 -22.86 -12.34
CA SER A 2 14.17 -21.66 -13.17
C SER A 2 14.08 -22.09 -14.63
N GLU A 3 12.91 -21.90 -15.25
CA GLU A 3 12.80 -21.98 -16.71
C GLU A 3 13.68 -20.87 -17.29
N THR A 4 14.81 -21.25 -17.88
CA THR A 4 15.64 -20.35 -18.68
C THR A 4 14.83 -19.93 -19.89
N VAL A 5 14.34 -18.69 -19.88
CA VAL A 5 13.73 -18.04 -21.03
C VAL A 5 14.71 -18.17 -22.21
N PRO A 6 14.29 -18.68 -23.39
CA PRO A 6 15.18 -18.77 -24.53
C PRO A 6 15.68 -17.38 -24.91
N ILE A 7 17.01 -17.24 -25.04
CA ILE A 7 17.63 -15.99 -25.48
C ILE A 7 17.17 -15.74 -26.92
N VAL A 8 16.25 -14.79 -27.09
CA VAL A 8 15.80 -14.34 -28.40
C VAL A 8 16.99 -13.63 -29.06
N GLY A 9 17.34 -14.05 -30.27
CA GLY A 9 18.44 -13.43 -31.02
C GLY A 9 18.14 -11.97 -31.32
N HIS A 10 19.18 -11.12 -31.32
CA HIS A 10 19.07 -9.67 -31.58
C HIS A 10 18.18 -9.31 -32.79
N ALA A 11 18.29 -10.05 -33.89
CA ALA A 11 17.49 -9.84 -35.10
C ALA A 11 15.99 -10.06 -34.89
N GLN A 12 15.60 -11.07 -34.09
CA GLN A 12 14.21 -11.35 -33.79
C GLN A 12 13.63 -10.28 -32.85
N LEU A 13 14.42 -9.82 -31.88
CA LEU A 13 14.00 -8.72 -30.99
C LEU A 13 13.81 -7.41 -31.76
N LEU A 14 14.74 -7.10 -32.69
CA LEU A 14 14.60 -5.93 -33.56
C LEU A 14 13.33 -6.00 -34.41
N GLN A 15 13.04 -7.15 -35.01
CA GLN A 15 11.81 -7.34 -35.81
C GLN A 15 10.54 -7.12 -34.97
N THR A 16 10.50 -7.64 -33.73
CA THR A 16 9.39 -7.38 -32.81
C THR A 16 9.27 -5.88 -32.55
N LEU A 17 10.35 -5.21 -32.17
CA LEU A 17 10.33 -3.78 -31.87
C LEU A 17 9.96 -2.93 -33.08
N GLU A 18 10.39 -3.28 -34.29
CA GLU A 18 9.98 -2.60 -35.52
C GLU A 18 8.47 -2.70 -35.76
N ALA A 19 7.88 -3.87 -35.54
CA ALA A 19 6.43 -4.09 -35.67
C ALA A 19 5.60 -3.21 -34.71
N HIS A 20 6.14 -2.93 -33.51
CA HIS A 20 5.53 -2.06 -32.50
C HIS A 20 6.02 -0.60 -32.58
N GLY A 21 6.88 -0.27 -33.55
CA GLY A 21 7.45 1.07 -33.68
C GLY A 21 8.35 1.49 -32.52
N GLN A 22 9.10 0.57 -31.91
CA GLN A 22 9.97 0.79 -30.73
C GLN A 22 11.44 0.43 -31.01
N ALA A 23 11.85 0.37 -32.29
CA ALA A 23 13.20 -0.04 -32.70
C ALA A 23 14.32 0.85 -32.15
N HIS A 24 14.02 2.10 -31.75
CA HIS A 24 15.00 3.02 -31.15
C HIS A 24 15.58 2.49 -29.83
N LEU A 25 14.91 1.55 -29.16
CA LEU A 25 15.38 0.94 -27.91
C LEU A 25 16.67 0.12 -28.11
N LEU A 26 16.95 -0.36 -29.32
CA LEU A 26 18.18 -1.09 -29.65
C LEU A 26 19.24 -0.21 -30.31
N ARG A 27 19.05 1.11 -30.38
CA ARG A 27 19.93 2.01 -31.12
C ARG A 27 21.39 1.97 -30.64
N PHE A 28 21.60 1.74 -29.35
CA PHE A 28 22.94 1.67 -28.76
C PHE A 28 23.43 0.23 -28.53
N TYR A 29 22.69 -0.79 -28.97
CA TYR A 29 22.94 -2.20 -28.61
C TYR A 29 24.38 -2.66 -28.88
N ASP A 30 24.95 -2.26 -30.02
CA ASP A 30 26.32 -2.62 -30.39
C ASP A 30 27.39 -1.93 -29.52
N GLN A 31 27.04 -0.84 -28.85
CA GLN A 31 27.92 -0.11 -27.91
C GLN A 31 27.87 -0.69 -26.49
N LEU A 32 26.87 -1.54 -26.19
CA LEU A 32 26.65 -2.09 -24.85
C LEU A 32 27.64 -3.22 -24.55
N SER A 33 28.08 -3.28 -23.29
CA SER A 33 28.74 -4.45 -22.73
C SER A 33 27.79 -5.65 -22.66
N ALA A 34 28.31 -6.87 -22.55
CA ALA A 34 27.49 -8.08 -22.44
C ALA A 34 26.45 -8.01 -21.29
N PRO A 35 26.80 -7.58 -20.05
CA PRO A 35 25.81 -7.45 -18.97
C PRO A 35 24.73 -6.40 -19.24
N GLN A 36 25.06 -5.31 -19.95
CA GLN A 36 24.08 -4.30 -20.35
C GLN A 36 23.11 -4.85 -21.41
N ARG A 37 23.61 -5.62 -22.39
CA ARG A 37 22.77 -6.28 -23.39
C ARG A 37 21.82 -7.28 -22.75
N GLU A 38 22.33 -8.14 -21.87
CA GLU A 38 21.52 -9.12 -21.15
C GLU A 38 20.40 -8.45 -20.36
N ARG A 39 20.70 -7.37 -19.64
CA ARG A 39 19.70 -6.58 -18.90
C ARG A 39 18.63 -6.01 -19.81
N LEU A 40 19.02 -5.32 -20.89
CA LEU A 40 18.09 -4.70 -21.82
C LEU A 40 17.20 -5.74 -22.49
N VAL A 41 17.78 -6.86 -22.96
CA VAL A 41 17.03 -7.96 -23.59
C VAL A 41 16.04 -8.56 -22.60
N ALA A 42 16.46 -8.83 -21.36
CA ALA A 42 15.56 -9.35 -20.33
C ALA A 42 14.38 -8.40 -20.04
N GLN A 43 14.64 -7.08 -19.97
CA GLN A 43 13.58 -6.08 -19.80
C GLN A 43 12.60 -6.08 -20.99
N LEU A 44 13.10 -6.10 -22.22
CA LEU A 44 12.26 -6.06 -23.42
C LEU A 44 11.45 -7.35 -23.64
N GLN A 45 11.99 -8.50 -23.23
CA GLN A 45 11.30 -9.80 -23.31
C GLN A 45 10.17 -9.94 -22.29
N GLN A 46 10.21 -9.20 -21.18
CA GLN A 46 9.15 -9.21 -20.16
C GLN A 46 7.92 -8.38 -20.56
N LEU A 47 8.03 -7.53 -21.58
CA LEU A 47 6.93 -6.66 -22.00
C LEU A 47 5.96 -7.40 -22.93
N ASP A 48 4.67 -7.31 -22.62
CA ASP A 48 3.59 -7.62 -23.56
C ASP A 48 3.42 -6.44 -24.52
N TRP A 49 4.07 -6.53 -25.69
CA TRP A 49 4.08 -5.45 -26.68
C TRP A 49 2.70 -5.16 -27.29
N ALA A 50 1.88 -6.19 -27.50
CA ALA A 50 0.52 -5.99 -28.00
C ALA A 50 -0.32 -5.22 -26.97
N TYR A 51 -0.16 -5.55 -25.69
CA TYR A 51 -0.83 -4.80 -24.63
C TYR A 51 -0.29 -3.36 -24.48
N LEU A 52 1.02 -3.16 -24.63
CA LEU A 52 1.60 -1.81 -24.61
C LEU A 52 1.06 -0.93 -25.74
N ASP A 53 0.86 -1.46 -26.95
CA ASP A 53 0.24 -0.71 -28.04
C ASP A 53 -1.17 -0.25 -27.69
N GLU A 54 -1.99 -1.14 -27.09
CA GLU A 54 -3.33 -0.80 -26.60
C GLU A 54 -3.27 0.33 -25.56
N LEU A 55 -2.31 0.27 -24.63
CA LEU A 55 -2.14 1.28 -23.58
C LEU A 55 -1.63 2.62 -24.13
N ILE A 56 -0.71 2.61 -25.09
CA ILE A 56 -0.21 3.81 -25.77
C ILE A 56 -1.36 4.49 -26.50
N GLU A 57 -2.13 3.72 -27.27
CA GLU A 57 -3.28 4.25 -28.00
C GLU A 57 -4.32 4.83 -27.05
N ALA A 58 -4.73 4.09 -26.03
CA ALA A 58 -5.73 4.53 -25.08
C ALA A 58 -5.24 5.76 -24.28
N TYR A 59 -4.11 5.66 -23.58
CA TYR A 59 -3.75 6.61 -22.52
C TYR A 59 -2.75 7.69 -22.95
N VAL A 60 -1.99 7.50 -24.02
CA VAL A 60 -1.04 8.51 -24.49
C VAL A 60 -1.66 9.34 -25.61
N ARG A 61 -2.22 8.69 -26.63
CA ARG A 61 -2.78 9.35 -27.81
C ARG A 61 -4.19 9.89 -27.58
N ASN A 62 -5.10 9.07 -27.02
CA ASN A 62 -6.51 9.47 -26.86
C ASN A 62 -6.82 10.17 -25.53
N LYS A 63 -6.00 9.96 -24.48
CA LYS A 63 -6.12 10.57 -23.14
C LYS A 63 -7.56 10.49 -22.58
N PRO A 64 -7.97 9.34 -22.01
CA PRO A 64 -9.34 9.13 -21.59
C PRO A 64 -9.71 10.07 -20.45
N ASN A 65 -10.94 10.57 -20.47
CA ASN A 65 -11.52 11.28 -19.34
C ASN A 65 -12.22 10.26 -18.42
N LEU A 66 -11.58 9.94 -17.30
CA LEU A 66 -12.13 9.02 -16.30
C LEU A 66 -13.00 9.79 -15.30
N SER A 67 -14.20 10.21 -15.71
CA SER A 67 -15.16 10.81 -14.77
C SER A 67 -15.94 9.72 -14.02
N ALA A 68 -16.14 9.91 -12.72
CA ALA A 68 -16.98 9.03 -11.93
C ALA A 68 -18.43 9.05 -12.46
N PRO A 69 -19.12 7.89 -12.56
CA PRO A 69 -20.53 7.86 -12.95
C PRO A 69 -21.41 8.65 -11.99
N GLU A 70 -22.33 9.46 -12.53
CA GLU A 70 -23.36 10.14 -11.75
C GLU A 70 -24.58 9.23 -11.51
N PRO A 71 -25.35 9.43 -10.42
CA PRO A 71 -25.10 10.37 -9.33
C PRO A 71 -24.00 9.90 -8.37
N ILE A 72 -23.32 10.85 -7.74
CA ILE A 72 -22.31 10.63 -6.69
C ILE A 72 -22.97 10.81 -5.32
N GLU A 73 -22.95 9.77 -4.51
CA GLU A 73 -23.55 9.72 -3.17
C GLU A 73 -22.49 9.41 -2.10
N PRO A 74 -22.68 9.86 -0.84
CA PRO A 74 -21.78 9.46 0.25
C PRO A 74 -21.77 7.94 0.43
N ALA A 75 -20.59 7.38 0.68
CA ALA A 75 -20.49 5.95 0.96
C ALA A 75 -21.06 5.61 2.35
N PRO A 76 -21.84 4.53 2.49
CA PRO A 76 -22.19 4.00 3.80
C PRO A 76 -20.96 3.43 4.49
N TYR A 77 -20.91 3.53 5.81
CA TYR A 77 -19.82 3.01 6.61
C TYR A 77 -20.30 2.50 7.98
N TYR A 78 -19.53 1.58 8.52
CA TYR A 78 -19.57 1.14 9.91
C TYR A 78 -18.87 2.20 10.78
N PRO A 79 -19.56 2.83 11.76
CA PRO A 79 -19.00 3.93 12.53
C PRO A 79 -17.93 3.45 13.53
N VAL A 80 -17.02 4.34 13.93
CA VAL A 80 -15.96 4.00 14.90
C VAL A 80 -16.54 3.56 16.24
N THR A 81 -17.64 4.20 16.65
CA THR A 81 -18.40 3.86 17.86
C THR A 81 -19.75 3.26 17.45
N PRO A 82 -19.95 1.94 17.58
CA PRO A 82 -21.21 1.30 17.24
C PRO A 82 -22.33 1.74 18.19
N LYS A 83 -23.55 1.87 17.67
CA LYS A 83 -24.78 2.19 18.43
C LYS A 83 -25.89 1.20 18.07
N GLY A 84 -26.82 0.97 19.00
CA GLY A 84 -27.96 0.08 18.79
C GLY A 84 -27.53 -1.34 18.42
N GLU A 85 -28.14 -1.92 17.38
CA GLU A 85 -27.87 -3.28 16.91
C GLU A 85 -26.42 -3.52 16.46
N LEU A 86 -25.70 -2.45 16.05
CA LEU A 86 -24.30 -2.56 15.66
C LEU A 86 -23.39 -2.98 16.82
N VAL A 87 -23.76 -2.72 18.07
CA VAL A 87 -22.97 -3.14 19.24
C VAL A 87 -22.83 -4.67 19.26
N ALA A 88 -23.96 -5.38 19.13
CA ALA A 88 -23.97 -6.83 19.07
C ALA A 88 -23.29 -7.36 17.81
N ARG A 89 -23.46 -6.67 16.67
CA ARG A 89 -22.78 -7.03 15.42
C ARG A 89 -21.26 -6.95 15.54
N TYR A 90 -20.73 -5.90 16.17
CA TYR A 90 -19.29 -5.71 16.37
C TYR A 90 -18.72 -6.73 17.35
N ALA A 91 -19.47 -7.12 18.38
CA ALA A 91 -19.06 -8.21 19.28
C ALA A 91 -18.92 -9.53 18.52
N ARG A 92 -19.95 -9.92 17.75
CA ARG A 92 -19.90 -11.12 16.89
C ARG A 92 -18.78 -11.05 15.85
N ALA A 93 -18.56 -9.88 15.26
CA ALA A 93 -17.48 -9.66 14.30
C ALA A 93 -16.10 -9.86 14.96
N ARG A 94 -15.85 -9.30 16.14
CA ARG A 94 -14.58 -9.55 16.87
C ARG A 94 -14.36 -11.02 17.16
N GLU A 95 -15.40 -11.73 17.63
CA GLU A 95 -15.34 -13.17 17.88
C GLU A 95 -15.04 -13.95 16.60
N ARG A 96 -15.74 -13.60 15.50
CA ARG A 96 -15.53 -14.23 14.20
C ARG A 96 -14.12 -13.97 13.67
N GLY A 97 -13.62 -12.75 13.72
CA GLY A 97 -12.26 -12.43 13.31
C GLY A 97 -11.22 -13.16 14.16
N ALA A 98 -11.42 -13.22 15.48
CA ALA A 98 -10.56 -14.00 16.36
C ALA A 98 -10.56 -15.48 15.97
N GLN A 99 -11.72 -16.07 15.67
CA GLN A 99 -11.83 -17.44 15.17
C GLN A 99 -11.05 -17.62 13.86
N LEU A 100 -11.23 -16.73 12.88
CA LEU A 100 -10.53 -16.78 11.59
C LEU A 100 -9.00 -16.74 11.75
N ILE A 101 -8.51 -15.93 12.69
CA ILE A 101 -7.08 -15.84 13.00
C ILE A 101 -6.59 -17.17 13.59
N ARG A 102 -7.30 -17.75 14.57
CA ARG A 102 -6.92 -19.05 15.17
C ARG A 102 -6.96 -20.21 14.17
N GLU A 103 -7.81 -20.13 13.16
CA GLU A 103 -7.92 -21.12 12.08
C GLU A 103 -6.77 -21.01 11.05
N GLY A 104 -5.90 -20.00 11.14
CA GLY A 104 -4.89 -19.73 10.12
C GLY A 104 -5.47 -19.17 8.82
N ALA A 105 -6.72 -18.68 8.84
CA ALA A 105 -7.44 -18.22 7.65
C ALA A 105 -7.07 -16.79 7.21
N VAL A 106 -6.04 -16.18 7.83
CA VAL A 106 -5.64 -14.78 7.60
C VAL A 106 -4.16 -14.69 7.27
N ALA A 107 -3.81 -13.85 6.29
CA ALA A 107 -2.43 -13.46 6.00
C ALA A 107 -2.26 -11.94 6.14
N ALA A 108 -1.08 -11.50 6.54
CA ALA A 108 -0.69 -10.09 6.44
C ALA A 108 -0.07 -9.83 5.06
N PHE A 109 -0.38 -8.68 4.47
CA PHE A 109 0.21 -8.24 3.21
C PHE A 109 0.60 -6.76 3.25
N THR A 110 1.90 -6.50 3.16
CA THR A 110 2.45 -5.14 3.16
C THR A 110 2.94 -4.76 1.77
N VAL A 111 2.46 -3.62 1.28
CA VAL A 111 3.01 -2.98 0.07
C VAL A 111 4.13 -2.03 0.45
N ALA A 112 5.35 -2.41 0.07
CA ALA A 112 6.61 -1.78 0.41
C ALA A 112 7.47 -1.46 -0.84
N GLY A 113 6.86 -1.27 -2.01
CA GLY A 113 7.56 -0.93 -3.25
C GLY A 113 8.15 0.49 -3.32
N GLY A 114 7.88 1.33 -2.31
CA GLY A 114 8.39 2.70 -2.24
C GLY A 114 9.80 2.80 -1.67
N GLN A 115 10.60 3.71 -2.23
CA GLN A 115 11.88 4.14 -1.68
C GLN A 115 11.70 5.21 -0.60
N GLY A 116 12.65 5.32 0.33
CA GLY A 116 12.67 6.33 1.38
C GLY A 116 13.07 7.74 0.94
N THR A 117 13.34 7.98 -0.36
CA THR A 117 14.03 9.18 -0.85
C THR A 117 13.36 10.51 -0.49
N ARG A 118 12.02 10.58 -0.44
CA ARG A 118 11.28 11.79 0.01
C ARG A 118 11.51 12.15 1.48
N LEU A 119 12.03 11.20 2.27
CA LEU A 119 12.41 11.37 3.67
C LEU A 119 13.90 11.73 3.83
N GLY A 120 14.66 11.80 2.74
CA GLY A 120 16.13 11.82 2.81
C GLY A 120 16.71 10.49 3.31
N TRP A 121 16.01 9.37 3.07
CA TRP A 121 16.43 8.03 3.44
C TRP A 121 16.76 7.24 2.17
N ASP A 122 18.01 6.81 2.03
CA ASP A 122 18.52 6.18 0.81
C ASP A 122 18.12 4.69 0.69
N ASP A 123 17.57 4.13 1.76
CA ASP A 123 17.20 2.72 1.87
C ASP A 123 15.69 2.49 1.63
N PRO A 124 15.24 1.21 1.51
CA PRO A 124 13.84 0.87 1.39
C PRO A 124 13.05 1.48 2.56
N LYS A 125 11.88 2.06 2.30
CA LYS A 125 11.13 2.81 3.32
C LYS A 125 10.83 2.00 4.59
N GLY A 126 10.62 0.69 4.47
CA GLY A 126 10.35 -0.17 5.63
C GLY A 126 11.52 -0.31 6.61
N THR A 127 12.75 0.07 6.23
CA THR A 127 13.91 0.09 7.14
C THR A 127 14.01 1.40 7.94
N PHE A 128 13.15 2.39 7.67
CA PHE A 128 13.19 3.70 8.31
C PHE A 128 12.86 3.62 9.81
N PRO A 129 13.66 4.26 10.70
CA PRO A 129 13.45 4.26 12.16
C PRO A 129 12.24 5.12 12.55
N ALA A 130 11.10 4.47 12.79
CA ALA A 130 9.80 5.12 12.88
C ALA A 130 9.29 5.39 14.31
N THR A 131 9.71 4.60 15.30
CA THR A 131 9.20 4.76 16.68
C THR A 131 9.92 5.88 17.46
N PRO A 132 9.26 6.50 18.45
CA PRO A 132 9.77 7.69 19.12
C PRO A 132 10.91 7.42 20.12
N VAL A 133 10.99 6.24 20.73
CA VAL A 133 12.01 5.93 21.77
C VAL A 133 13.02 4.92 21.27
N SER A 134 12.56 3.73 20.88
CA SER A 134 13.44 2.62 20.47
C SER A 134 13.98 2.76 19.04
N ARG A 135 13.45 3.71 18.27
CA ARG A 135 13.83 3.97 16.86
C ARG A 135 13.68 2.73 15.98
N LYS A 136 12.72 1.85 16.29
CA LYS A 136 12.44 0.62 15.54
C LYS A 136 12.13 0.92 14.07
N PRO A 137 12.72 0.16 13.13
CA PRO A 137 12.31 0.16 11.74
C PRO A 137 10.83 -0.22 11.58
N LEU A 138 10.17 0.30 10.55
CA LEU A 138 8.76 -0.03 10.24
C LEU A 138 8.55 -1.55 10.09
N PHE A 139 9.46 -2.26 9.42
CA PHE A 139 9.37 -3.71 9.28
C PHE A 139 9.44 -4.45 10.63
N GLN A 140 10.30 -4.01 11.54
CA GLN A 140 10.36 -4.59 12.89
C GLN A 140 9.06 -4.33 13.64
N LEU A 141 8.50 -3.12 13.54
CA LEU A 141 7.24 -2.78 14.19
C LEU A 141 6.08 -3.67 13.72
N PHE A 142 5.98 -3.94 12.42
CA PHE A 142 4.97 -4.85 11.87
C PHE A 142 5.24 -6.30 12.27
N ALA A 143 6.49 -6.74 12.27
CA ALA A 143 6.84 -8.10 12.69
C ALA A 143 6.50 -8.35 14.17
N GLU A 144 6.79 -7.39 15.05
CA GLU A 144 6.41 -7.46 16.47
C GLU A 144 4.89 -7.50 16.66
N GLN A 145 4.11 -6.79 15.83
CA GLN A 145 2.65 -6.91 15.85
C GLN A 145 2.19 -8.33 15.47
N LEU A 146 2.80 -8.93 14.45
CA LEU A 146 2.47 -10.27 14.00
C LEU A 146 2.90 -11.35 15.01
N LEU A 147 4.07 -11.21 15.63
CA LEU A 147 4.51 -12.06 16.74
C LEU A 147 3.52 -12.01 17.90
N ARG A 148 3.13 -10.80 18.32
CA ARG A 148 2.18 -10.66 19.42
C ARG A 148 0.80 -11.21 19.06
N THR A 149 0.39 -11.05 17.80
CA THR A 149 -0.84 -11.68 17.30
C THR A 149 -0.74 -13.21 17.40
N ALA A 150 0.40 -13.79 17.00
CA ALA A 150 0.62 -15.23 17.12
C ALA A 150 0.56 -15.70 18.57
N ASP A 151 1.14 -14.97 19.53
CA ASP A 151 1.05 -15.28 20.96
C ASP A 151 -0.40 -15.25 21.47
N LEU A 152 -1.17 -14.24 21.09
CA LEU A 152 -2.54 -14.03 21.57
C LEU A 152 -3.53 -15.06 21.02
N PHE A 153 -3.34 -15.50 19.79
CA PHE A 153 -4.27 -16.39 19.10
C PHE A 153 -3.73 -17.81 18.92
N GLY A 154 -2.46 -18.07 19.27
CA GLY A 154 -1.83 -19.39 19.12
C GLY A 154 -1.63 -19.80 17.66
N GLN A 155 -1.54 -18.84 16.74
CA GLN A 155 -1.42 -19.09 15.30
C GLN A 155 -0.42 -18.13 14.64
N VAL A 156 0.63 -18.70 14.03
CA VAL A 156 1.56 -17.94 13.20
C VAL A 156 0.91 -17.63 11.87
N LEU A 157 0.93 -16.36 11.47
CA LEU A 157 0.32 -15.88 10.23
C LEU A 157 1.39 -15.66 9.16
N PRO A 158 1.17 -16.09 7.91
CA PRO A 158 2.10 -15.78 6.83
C PRO A 158 2.07 -14.28 6.54
N TRP A 159 3.26 -13.71 6.34
CA TRP A 159 3.46 -12.32 5.98
C TRP A 159 4.04 -12.21 4.58
N TYR A 160 3.28 -11.55 3.72
CA TYR A 160 3.68 -11.26 2.35
C TYR A 160 4.15 -9.80 2.28
N VAL A 161 5.31 -9.57 1.69
CA VAL A 161 5.91 -8.23 1.55
C VAL A 161 6.20 -7.98 0.07
N MET A 162 5.43 -7.07 -0.54
CA MET A 162 5.66 -6.67 -1.92
C MET A 162 6.66 -5.53 -1.98
N THR A 163 7.76 -5.74 -2.67
CA THR A 163 8.84 -4.78 -2.93
C THR A 163 8.74 -4.23 -4.38
N SER A 164 9.67 -3.39 -4.78
CA SER A 164 9.96 -3.09 -6.18
C SER A 164 11.22 -3.84 -6.60
N THR A 165 11.48 -3.91 -7.91
CA THR A 165 12.75 -4.45 -8.42
C THR A 165 13.96 -3.67 -7.92
N THR A 166 13.81 -2.39 -7.57
CA THR A 166 14.91 -1.53 -7.12
C THR A 166 15.21 -1.63 -5.63
N ASN A 167 14.27 -2.11 -4.80
CA ASN A 167 14.48 -2.26 -3.36
C ASN A 167 14.44 -3.71 -2.86
N HIS A 168 14.18 -4.69 -3.72
CA HIS A 168 14.02 -6.09 -3.33
C HIS A 168 15.25 -6.67 -2.62
N ALA A 169 16.43 -6.58 -3.24
CA ALA A 169 17.66 -7.16 -2.69
C ALA A 169 18.00 -6.58 -1.32
N VAL A 170 18.02 -5.25 -1.20
CA VAL A 170 18.29 -4.57 0.09
C VAL A 170 17.26 -4.92 1.15
N THR A 171 15.98 -5.06 0.77
CA THR A 171 14.93 -5.49 1.70
C THR A 171 15.16 -6.94 2.15
N GLN A 172 15.53 -7.84 1.24
CA GLN A 172 15.82 -9.23 1.58
C GLN A 172 17.02 -9.33 2.54
N ASP A 173 18.13 -8.65 2.22
CA ASP A 173 19.33 -8.62 3.07
C ASP A 173 18.99 -8.08 4.47
N PHE A 174 18.13 -7.06 4.55
CA PHE A 174 17.67 -6.50 5.81
C PHE A 174 16.88 -7.51 6.66
N PHE A 175 15.96 -8.27 6.07
CA PHE A 175 15.22 -9.30 6.78
C PHE A 175 16.13 -10.46 7.23
N GLU A 176 17.07 -10.89 6.37
CA GLU A 176 18.02 -11.95 6.69
C GLU A 176 18.97 -11.54 7.83
N ALA A 177 19.46 -10.29 7.81
CA ALA A 177 20.33 -9.74 8.86
C ALA A 177 19.65 -9.63 10.24
N HIS A 178 18.31 -9.57 10.26
CA HIS A 178 17.51 -9.50 11.50
C HIS A 178 16.80 -10.82 11.83
N ASP A 179 17.19 -11.94 11.20
CA ASP A 179 16.58 -13.27 11.40
C ASP A 179 15.04 -13.24 11.26
N TYR A 180 14.55 -12.52 10.25
CA TYR A 180 13.12 -12.30 9.99
C TYR A 180 12.35 -11.77 11.22
N PHE A 181 13.04 -11.05 12.10
CA PHE A 181 12.54 -10.53 13.37
C PHE A 181 11.89 -11.60 14.27
N GLY A 182 12.30 -12.87 14.13
CA GLY A 182 11.77 -13.99 14.91
C GLY A 182 10.49 -14.64 14.36
N LEU A 183 9.96 -14.19 13.20
CA LEU A 183 8.76 -14.79 12.59
C LEU A 183 9.01 -16.16 11.92
N GLY A 184 10.27 -16.53 11.71
CA GLY A 184 10.66 -17.68 10.90
C GLY A 184 10.62 -17.37 9.41
N ARG A 185 11.70 -17.74 8.69
CA ARG A 185 11.87 -17.48 7.25
C ARG A 185 10.72 -18.04 6.41
N GLU A 186 10.20 -19.20 6.80
CA GLU A 186 9.12 -19.89 6.11
C GLU A 186 7.77 -19.16 6.21
N ASN A 187 7.64 -18.18 7.11
CA ASN A 187 6.41 -17.41 7.28
C ASN A 187 6.49 -16.02 6.65
N VAL A 188 7.61 -15.64 6.03
CA VAL A 188 7.78 -14.35 5.37
C VAL A 188 8.15 -14.56 3.90
N LYS A 189 7.29 -14.07 2.99
CA LYS A 189 7.53 -14.11 1.54
C LYS A 189 7.70 -12.72 0.99
N LEU A 190 8.90 -12.43 0.48
CA LEU A 190 9.19 -11.22 -0.28
C LEU A 190 9.00 -11.51 -1.76
N PHE A 191 8.36 -10.59 -2.49
CA PHE A 191 8.26 -10.63 -3.94
C PHE A 191 8.18 -9.21 -4.52
N SER A 192 8.57 -9.03 -5.77
CA SER A 192 8.54 -7.72 -6.41
C SER A 192 7.24 -7.49 -7.19
N GLN A 193 6.78 -6.24 -7.20
CA GLN A 193 5.73 -5.79 -8.11
C GLN A 193 6.22 -5.69 -9.55
N GLY A 194 5.28 -5.72 -10.50
CA GLY A 194 5.54 -5.43 -11.91
C GLY A 194 5.91 -3.96 -12.14
N MET A 195 6.58 -3.70 -13.26
CA MET A 195 7.05 -2.38 -13.64
C MET A 195 6.46 -1.98 -15.00
N MET A 196 6.15 -0.69 -15.17
CA MET A 196 5.69 -0.10 -16.42
C MET A 196 6.75 0.81 -17.02
N PRO A 197 6.97 0.79 -18.35
CA PRO A 197 7.86 1.74 -19.00
C PRO A 197 7.27 3.16 -18.96
N SER A 198 8.16 4.15 -18.87
CA SER A 198 7.82 5.56 -19.11
C SER A 198 7.63 5.76 -20.60
N ILE A 199 6.51 6.37 -20.99
CA ILE A 199 6.13 6.52 -22.39
C ILE A 199 6.18 7.99 -22.76
N GLY A 200 7.00 8.37 -23.74
CA GLY A 200 7.01 9.70 -24.32
C GLY A 200 5.65 10.09 -24.88
N PHE A 201 5.37 11.39 -25.02
CA PHE A 201 4.10 11.85 -25.60
C PHE A 201 3.90 11.45 -27.07
N ASP A 202 4.97 11.03 -27.74
CA ASP A 202 4.97 10.43 -29.08
C ASP A 202 4.65 8.92 -29.08
N GLY A 203 4.45 8.31 -27.91
CA GLY A 203 4.22 6.88 -27.74
C GLY A 203 5.50 6.03 -27.71
N LYS A 204 6.69 6.63 -27.71
CA LYS A 204 7.96 5.90 -27.64
C LYS A 204 8.32 5.61 -26.19
N LEU A 205 8.78 4.39 -25.91
CA LEU A 205 9.31 4.09 -24.57
C LEU A 205 10.64 4.83 -24.36
N LEU A 206 10.86 5.33 -23.14
CA LEU A 206 12.09 6.04 -22.79
C LEU A 206 13.16 5.07 -22.25
N LEU A 207 14.44 5.41 -22.50
CA LEU A 207 15.62 4.75 -21.94
C LEU A 207 16.14 5.58 -20.76
N ALA A 208 16.35 4.96 -19.59
CA ALA A 208 17.04 5.61 -18.47
C ALA A 208 18.55 5.68 -18.70
N ASP A 209 19.09 4.68 -19.41
CA ASP A 209 20.46 4.63 -19.93
C ASP A 209 20.47 3.83 -21.25
N LYS A 210 21.57 3.84 -22.01
CA LYS A 210 21.71 3.18 -23.32
C LYS A 210 21.31 1.70 -23.34
N GLY A 211 21.43 1.03 -22.18
CA GLY A 211 21.10 -0.39 -22.00
C GLY A 211 19.99 -0.63 -20.98
N GLU A 212 19.15 0.36 -20.69
CA GLU A 212 18.16 0.26 -19.61
C GLU A 212 16.90 1.09 -19.89
N LEU A 213 15.73 0.45 -19.80
CA LEU A 213 14.44 1.14 -19.90
C LEU A 213 14.20 2.05 -18.69
N ALA A 214 13.56 3.20 -18.94
CA ALA A 214 13.06 4.06 -17.86
C ALA A 214 11.76 3.46 -17.29
N LEU A 215 11.88 2.59 -16.30
CA LEU A 215 10.76 1.88 -15.67
C LEU A 215 10.24 2.58 -14.41
N ASN A 216 8.96 2.37 -14.09
CA ASN A 216 8.33 2.81 -12.85
C ASN A 216 7.46 1.69 -12.27
N PRO A 217 7.19 1.69 -10.96
CA PRO A 217 6.13 0.86 -10.38
C PRO A 217 4.81 0.99 -11.14
N ASN A 218 4.08 -0.12 -11.31
CA ASN A 218 2.77 -0.13 -11.96
C ASN A 218 1.60 0.30 -11.05
N GLY A 219 1.91 1.01 -9.95
CA GLY A 219 0.95 1.46 -8.93
C GLY A 219 0.54 0.36 -7.94
N HIS A 220 -0.05 0.76 -6.82
CA HIS A 220 -0.43 -0.18 -5.75
C HIS A 220 -1.57 -1.13 -6.15
N GLY A 221 -2.33 -0.85 -7.21
CA GLY A 221 -3.27 -1.80 -7.81
C GLY A 221 -2.59 -2.99 -8.50
N GLY A 222 -1.32 -2.83 -8.91
CA GLY A 222 -0.49 -3.92 -9.42
C GLY A 222 -0.18 -5.01 -8.38
N ALA A 223 -0.45 -4.73 -7.10
CA ALA A 223 -0.30 -5.69 -6.01
C ALA A 223 -1.14 -6.97 -6.21
N LEU A 224 -2.32 -6.86 -6.85
CA LEU A 224 -3.16 -8.03 -7.13
C LEU A 224 -2.48 -8.98 -8.12
N SER A 225 -1.99 -8.48 -9.27
CA SER A 225 -1.23 -9.29 -10.23
C SER A 225 0.06 -9.83 -9.63
N ALA A 226 0.75 -9.04 -8.80
CA ALA A 226 2.00 -9.47 -8.17
C ALA A 226 1.80 -10.64 -7.19
N LEU A 227 0.67 -10.70 -6.49
CA LEU A 227 0.32 -11.85 -5.64
C LEU A 227 0.14 -13.13 -6.46
N GLU A 228 -0.48 -13.06 -7.65
CA GLU A 228 -0.63 -14.20 -8.55
C GLU A 228 0.72 -14.61 -9.17
N ALA A 229 1.43 -13.65 -9.78
CA ALA A 229 2.67 -13.90 -10.50
C ALA A 229 3.80 -14.46 -9.60
N SER A 230 3.80 -14.09 -8.31
CA SER A 230 4.76 -14.61 -7.33
C SER A 230 4.39 -16.00 -6.75
N GLY A 231 3.23 -16.53 -7.12
CA GLY A 231 2.65 -17.73 -6.52
C GLY A 231 2.23 -17.55 -5.05
N ALA A 232 2.14 -16.31 -4.55
CA ALA A 232 1.67 -16.03 -3.20
C ALA A 232 0.20 -16.46 -3.02
N LEU A 233 -0.67 -16.25 -4.02
CA LEU A 233 -2.07 -16.71 -3.93
C LEU A 233 -2.17 -18.24 -3.83
N ALA A 234 -1.41 -18.98 -4.63
CA ALA A 234 -1.38 -20.44 -4.56
C ALA A 234 -0.90 -20.92 -3.17
N GLU A 235 0.09 -20.25 -2.60
CA GLU A 235 0.60 -20.55 -1.26
C GLU A 235 -0.43 -20.22 -0.16
N MET A 236 -1.12 -19.08 -0.26
CA MET A 236 -2.22 -18.72 0.64
C MET A 236 -3.30 -19.80 0.65
N VAL A 237 -3.74 -20.26 -0.53
CA VAL A 237 -4.73 -21.34 -0.66
C VAL A 237 -4.21 -22.63 -0.03
N ALA A 238 -2.96 -23.01 -0.28
CA ALA A 238 -2.35 -24.21 0.31
C ALA A 238 -2.26 -24.15 1.84
N ARG A 239 -2.10 -22.95 2.42
CA ARG A 239 -2.09 -22.72 3.87
C ARG A 239 -3.49 -22.55 4.48
N GLY A 240 -4.56 -22.58 3.68
CA GLY A 240 -5.93 -22.37 4.16
C GLY A 240 -6.29 -20.91 4.42
N VAL A 241 -5.48 -19.95 3.95
CA VAL A 241 -5.76 -18.52 4.06
C VAL A 241 -6.95 -18.15 3.19
N ARG A 242 -7.89 -17.40 3.76
CA ARG A 242 -9.10 -16.89 3.09
C ARG A 242 -9.13 -15.37 2.98
N HIS A 243 -8.48 -14.67 3.91
CA HIS A 243 -8.49 -13.21 3.98
C HIS A 243 -7.07 -12.64 4.03
N ILE A 244 -6.83 -11.61 3.24
CA ILE A 244 -5.58 -10.86 3.19
C ILE A 244 -5.80 -9.53 3.90
N SER A 245 -5.08 -9.30 5.02
CA SER A 245 -5.00 -8.00 5.68
C SER A 245 -3.93 -7.16 4.98
N TYR A 246 -4.38 -6.21 4.16
CA TYR A 246 -3.55 -5.39 3.29
C TYR A 246 -3.28 -4.02 3.92
N PHE A 247 -2.02 -3.56 3.87
CA PHE A 247 -1.65 -2.21 4.28
C PHE A 247 -0.39 -1.68 3.58
N GLN A 248 -0.23 -0.35 3.59
CA GLN A 248 0.99 0.33 3.12
C GLN A 248 2.07 0.33 4.20
N VAL A 249 3.34 0.25 3.79
CA VAL A 249 4.49 0.22 4.71
C VAL A 249 4.65 1.50 5.54
N ASP A 250 4.04 2.62 5.14
CA ASP A 250 4.36 3.95 5.67
C ASP A 250 3.66 4.35 6.96
N ASN A 251 2.80 3.50 7.50
CA ASN A 251 1.95 3.83 8.65
C ASN A 251 2.32 2.98 9.88
N PRO A 252 3.13 3.48 10.83
CA PRO A 252 3.47 2.76 12.05
C PRO A 252 2.28 2.45 12.96
N ASN A 253 1.18 3.22 12.88
CA ASN A 253 -0.02 2.96 13.68
C ASN A 253 -0.99 1.95 13.06
N VAL A 254 -0.68 1.40 11.89
CA VAL A 254 -1.55 0.37 11.30
C VAL A 254 -1.71 -0.81 12.25
N ARG A 255 -2.94 -1.32 12.36
CA ARG A 255 -3.20 -2.62 12.97
C ARG A 255 -2.99 -3.68 11.90
N CYS A 256 -1.84 -4.38 11.92
CA CYS A 256 -1.52 -5.36 10.88
C CYS A 256 -2.60 -6.44 10.74
N ILE A 257 -3.20 -6.85 11.86
CA ILE A 257 -4.30 -7.79 11.94
C ILE A 257 -5.36 -7.22 12.88
N ASP A 258 -6.55 -6.91 12.35
CA ASP A 258 -7.67 -6.39 13.13
C ASP A 258 -8.85 -7.38 13.13
N PRO A 259 -9.09 -8.09 14.25
CA PRO A 259 -10.19 -9.05 14.37
C PRO A 259 -11.56 -8.44 14.08
N LEU A 260 -11.81 -7.18 14.46
CA LEU A 260 -13.10 -6.54 14.18
C LEU A 260 -13.30 -6.39 12.67
N PHE A 261 -12.29 -5.86 11.98
CA PHE A 261 -12.40 -5.56 10.56
C PHE A 261 -12.48 -6.83 9.71
N ILE A 262 -11.66 -7.83 10.01
CA ILE A 262 -11.69 -9.14 9.34
C ILE A 262 -13.03 -9.84 9.58
N GLY A 263 -13.54 -9.81 10.81
CA GLY A 263 -14.82 -10.43 11.13
C GLY A 263 -16.02 -9.73 10.48
N LEU A 264 -16.02 -8.40 10.42
CA LEU A 264 -17.04 -7.66 9.65
C LEU A 264 -16.95 -8.02 8.16
N HIS A 265 -15.75 -8.06 7.59
CA HIS A 265 -15.55 -8.45 6.19
C HIS A 265 -16.15 -9.84 5.88
N ASP A 266 -15.84 -10.86 6.68
CA ASP A 266 -16.33 -12.24 6.50
C ASP A 266 -17.85 -12.35 6.75
N LEU A 267 -18.38 -11.76 7.83
CA LEU A 267 -19.82 -11.82 8.13
C LEU A 267 -20.69 -11.14 7.08
N GLU A 268 -20.19 -10.09 6.44
CA GLU A 268 -20.89 -9.40 5.36
C GLU A 268 -20.68 -10.06 3.99
N GLY A 269 -19.90 -11.15 3.90
CA GLY A 269 -19.58 -11.80 2.63
C GLY A 269 -18.86 -10.87 1.65
N SER A 270 -18.04 -9.95 2.17
CA SER A 270 -17.35 -8.94 1.37
C SER A 270 -16.17 -9.55 0.61
N GLU A 271 -15.87 -9.04 -0.58
CA GLU A 271 -14.73 -9.48 -1.39
C GLU A 271 -13.53 -8.54 -1.22
N ILE A 272 -13.78 -7.25 -0.99
CA ILE A 272 -12.80 -6.26 -0.53
C ILE A 272 -13.50 -5.31 0.44
N SER A 273 -12.82 -4.93 1.50
CA SER A 273 -13.31 -3.99 2.50
C SER A 273 -12.23 -2.98 2.81
N SER A 274 -12.62 -1.76 3.18
CA SER A 274 -11.67 -0.67 3.39
C SER A 274 -11.87 0.03 4.72
N LYS A 275 -10.78 0.53 5.32
CA LYS A 275 -10.87 1.48 6.42
C LYS A 275 -10.87 2.91 5.91
N MET A 276 -11.57 3.78 6.63
CA MET A 276 -11.62 5.20 6.36
C MET A 276 -11.37 6.03 7.62
N LEU A 277 -10.93 7.27 7.40
CA LEU A 277 -10.98 8.32 8.40
C LEU A 277 -11.96 9.40 7.99
N ARG A 278 -12.53 10.09 8.98
CA ARG A 278 -13.09 11.40 8.70
C ARG A 278 -12.00 12.35 8.26
N LYS A 279 -12.26 13.04 7.15
CA LYS A 279 -11.41 14.10 6.65
C LYS A 279 -11.35 15.26 7.62
N ALA A 280 -10.14 15.76 7.86
CA ALA A 280 -9.87 16.94 8.65
C ALA A 280 -10.26 18.24 7.92
N SER A 281 -10.27 18.22 6.58
CA SER A 281 -10.68 19.36 5.76
C SER A 281 -11.27 18.92 4.41
N PRO A 282 -12.07 19.78 3.73
CA PRO A 282 -12.62 19.50 2.40
C PRO A 282 -11.58 19.02 1.38
N LYS A 283 -10.36 19.58 1.45
CA LYS A 283 -9.27 19.38 0.49
C LYS A 283 -8.09 18.58 1.06
N GLU A 284 -8.31 17.81 2.12
CA GLU A 284 -7.31 16.83 2.57
C GLU A 284 -6.98 15.88 1.41
N ARG A 285 -5.68 15.63 1.17
CA ARG A 285 -5.15 14.88 0.02
C ARG A 285 -5.29 13.37 0.22
N VAL A 286 -6.54 12.92 0.31
CA VAL A 286 -6.94 11.51 0.40
C VAL A 286 -8.07 11.25 -0.59
N GLY A 287 -8.07 10.06 -1.18
CA GLY A 287 -9.20 9.60 -1.99
C GLY A 287 -10.48 9.53 -1.14
N ASN A 288 -11.63 9.85 -1.73
CA ASN A 288 -12.92 9.89 -1.05
C ASN A 288 -13.77 8.67 -1.40
N PHE A 289 -14.16 7.88 -0.40
CA PHE A 289 -15.14 6.82 -0.62
C PHE A 289 -16.49 7.42 -0.95
N CYS A 290 -17.03 6.98 -2.08
CA CYS A 290 -18.34 7.40 -2.59
C CYS A 290 -19.11 6.18 -3.10
N LYS A 291 -20.41 6.36 -3.34
CA LYS A 291 -21.18 5.51 -4.24
C LYS A 291 -21.39 6.26 -5.55
N ALA A 292 -20.94 5.67 -6.65
CA ALA A 292 -21.11 6.19 -8.01
C ALA A 292 -21.82 5.13 -8.86
N GLY A 293 -22.96 5.47 -9.47
CA GLY A 293 -23.76 4.50 -10.23
C GLY A 293 -24.18 3.26 -9.40
N GLY A 294 -24.43 3.46 -8.10
CA GLY A 294 -24.80 2.40 -7.15
C GLY A 294 -23.65 1.53 -6.62
N LYS A 295 -22.43 1.67 -7.16
CA LYS A 295 -21.24 0.91 -6.74
C LYS A 295 -20.35 1.73 -5.82
N LEU A 296 -19.71 1.06 -4.87
CA LEU A 296 -18.70 1.69 -4.02
C LEU A 296 -17.42 1.94 -4.82
N CYS A 297 -16.88 3.15 -4.75
CA CYS A 297 -15.65 3.54 -5.39
C CYS A 297 -14.86 4.54 -4.53
N VAL A 298 -13.66 4.88 -4.99
CA VAL A 298 -12.88 6.02 -4.48
C VAL A 298 -12.77 7.05 -5.59
N ILE A 299 -13.07 8.29 -5.28
CA ILE A 299 -12.82 9.44 -6.15
C ILE A 299 -11.61 10.17 -5.59
N GLU A 300 -10.54 10.29 -6.39
CA GLU A 300 -9.33 10.98 -5.99
C GLU A 300 -9.61 12.45 -5.67
N TYR A 301 -8.79 13.03 -4.78
CA TYR A 301 -9.00 14.40 -4.31
C TYR A 301 -8.89 15.43 -5.44
N SER A 302 -8.12 15.12 -6.50
CA SER A 302 -7.98 15.95 -7.70
C SER A 302 -9.24 15.95 -8.56
N ASP A 303 -10.02 14.86 -8.50
CA ASP A 303 -11.14 14.60 -9.41
C ASP A 303 -12.49 14.85 -8.73
N MET A 304 -12.49 15.02 -7.40
CA MET A 304 -13.67 15.35 -6.61
C MET A 304 -14.19 16.75 -6.96
N PRO A 305 -15.46 16.89 -7.44
CA PRO A 305 -16.05 18.19 -7.71
C PRO A 305 -16.02 19.10 -6.49
N ASP A 306 -15.68 20.37 -6.68
CA ASP A 306 -15.45 21.33 -5.59
C ASP A 306 -16.69 21.50 -4.68
N ALA A 307 -17.87 21.65 -5.29
CA ALA A 307 -19.12 21.74 -4.55
C ALA A 307 -19.39 20.51 -3.66
N LEU A 308 -19.03 19.31 -4.11
CA LEU A 308 -19.18 18.08 -3.32
C LEU A 308 -18.13 17.98 -2.21
N ALA A 309 -16.89 18.38 -2.48
CA ALA A 309 -15.81 18.39 -1.48
C ALA A 309 -16.14 19.30 -0.28
N HIS A 310 -16.85 20.41 -0.53
CA HIS A 310 -17.28 21.37 0.49
C HIS A 310 -18.68 21.11 1.06
N ALA A 311 -19.44 20.16 0.52
CA ALA A 311 -20.79 19.86 0.96
C ALA A 311 -20.82 19.39 2.42
N ARG A 312 -21.81 19.86 3.18
CA ARG A 312 -22.00 19.51 4.59
C ARG A 312 -23.35 18.83 4.84
N ASP A 313 -23.40 17.97 5.85
CA ASP A 313 -24.64 17.40 6.38
C ASP A 313 -25.34 18.37 7.35
N GLU A 314 -26.52 17.97 7.84
CA GLU A 314 -27.33 18.78 8.77
C GLU A 314 -26.61 19.06 10.11
N ALA A 315 -25.68 18.19 10.49
CA ALA A 315 -24.84 18.35 11.69
C ALA A 315 -23.59 19.21 11.43
N GLY A 316 -23.40 19.70 10.21
CA GLY A 316 -22.27 20.54 9.80
C GLY A 316 -21.00 19.76 9.48
N HIS A 317 -21.02 18.42 9.47
CA HIS A 317 -19.87 17.62 9.07
C HIS A 317 -19.74 17.57 7.55
N LEU A 318 -18.56 17.22 7.03
CA LEU A 318 -18.38 17.00 5.59
C LEU A 318 -19.24 15.83 5.13
N LYS A 319 -20.16 16.08 4.19
CA LYS A 319 -21.05 15.07 3.62
C LYS A 319 -20.25 13.97 2.91
N PHE A 320 -19.19 14.36 2.20
CA PHE A 320 -18.20 13.47 1.60
C PHE A 320 -16.91 13.46 2.42
N GLY A 321 -17.04 13.02 3.67
CA GLY A 321 -15.96 13.03 4.66
C GLY A 321 -15.15 11.74 4.76
N ALA A 322 -15.51 10.66 4.06
CA ALA A 322 -14.87 9.35 4.19
C ALA A 322 -13.57 9.26 3.37
N GLY A 323 -12.44 9.57 4.01
CA GLY A 323 -11.11 9.52 3.39
C GLY A 323 -10.49 8.12 3.44
N SER A 324 -9.97 7.64 2.32
CA SER A 324 -9.25 6.37 2.20
C SER A 324 -7.85 6.47 2.82
N ILE A 325 -7.52 5.47 3.64
CA ILE A 325 -6.21 5.32 4.28
C ILE A 325 -5.44 4.08 3.77
N ALA A 326 -5.89 3.48 2.67
CA ALA A 326 -5.25 2.33 2.00
C ALA A 326 -5.00 1.11 2.91
N ILE A 327 -5.90 0.86 3.87
CA ILE A 327 -5.94 -0.37 4.66
C ILE A 327 -7.18 -1.16 4.22
N HIS A 328 -6.96 -2.41 3.81
CA HIS A 328 -8.01 -3.25 3.25
C HIS A 328 -8.00 -4.65 3.86
N VAL A 329 -9.15 -5.32 3.83
CA VAL A 329 -9.22 -6.77 3.91
C VAL A 329 -9.75 -7.28 2.58
N ILE A 330 -9.05 -8.23 1.97
CA ILE A 330 -9.34 -8.72 0.62
C ILE A 330 -9.50 -10.24 0.68
N ALA A 331 -10.58 -10.76 0.10
CA ALA A 331 -10.78 -12.19 -0.01
C ALA A 331 -9.80 -12.79 -1.04
N VAL A 332 -9.16 -13.91 -0.71
CA VAL A 332 -8.22 -14.60 -1.61
C VAL A 332 -8.91 -14.97 -2.92
N ASP A 333 -10.13 -15.49 -2.86
CA ASP A 333 -10.91 -15.87 -4.05
C ASP A 333 -11.26 -14.67 -4.94
N PHE A 334 -11.43 -13.49 -4.35
CA PHE A 334 -11.65 -12.27 -5.12
C PHE A 334 -10.41 -11.89 -5.93
N VAL A 335 -9.22 -11.94 -5.32
CA VAL A 335 -7.97 -11.67 -6.03
C VAL A 335 -7.79 -12.66 -7.17
N ARG A 336 -7.96 -13.97 -6.90
CA ARG A 336 -7.88 -15.01 -7.93
C ARG A 336 -8.84 -14.75 -9.08
N ARG A 337 -10.10 -14.41 -8.79
CA ARG A 337 -11.10 -14.08 -9.82
C ARG A 337 -10.68 -12.91 -10.71
N LEU A 338 -9.92 -11.95 -10.16
CA LEU A 338 -9.40 -10.82 -10.92
C LEU A 338 -8.14 -11.15 -11.72
N THR A 339 -7.29 -12.07 -11.26
CA THR A 339 -5.93 -12.30 -11.79
C THR A 339 -5.75 -13.59 -12.60
N GLU A 340 -6.50 -14.64 -12.28
CA GLU A 340 -6.28 -16.00 -12.79
C GLU A 340 -6.36 -16.05 -14.32
N GLY A 341 -5.28 -16.51 -14.96
CA GLY A 341 -5.18 -16.61 -16.42
C GLY A 341 -5.13 -15.28 -17.18
N LYS A 342 -5.06 -14.13 -16.49
CA LYS A 342 -5.06 -12.79 -17.12
C LYS A 342 -3.68 -12.14 -17.21
N GLY A 343 -2.67 -12.68 -16.52
CA GLY A 343 -1.35 -12.05 -16.43
C GLY A 343 -1.45 -10.61 -15.91
N ASP A 344 -0.85 -9.67 -16.63
CA ASP A 344 -0.93 -8.23 -16.31
C ASP A 344 -2.17 -7.53 -16.86
N ARG A 345 -3.08 -8.24 -17.54
CA ARG A 345 -4.34 -7.68 -18.09
C ARG A 345 -5.46 -7.68 -17.04
N LEU A 346 -5.20 -7.10 -15.87
CA LEU A 346 -6.24 -6.81 -14.88
C LEU A 346 -7.27 -5.84 -15.45
N GLU A 347 -8.55 -6.07 -15.14
CA GLU A 347 -9.67 -5.16 -15.42
C GLU A 347 -9.68 -3.95 -14.45
N LEU A 348 -8.50 -3.46 -14.08
CA LEU A 348 -8.33 -2.21 -13.33
C LEU A 348 -7.89 -1.11 -14.30
N PRO A 349 -8.54 0.06 -14.28
CA PRO A 349 -8.16 1.18 -15.14
C PRO A 349 -6.75 1.65 -14.79
N PHE A 350 -6.03 2.12 -15.81
CA PHE A 350 -4.82 2.89 -15.58
C PHE A 350 -5.14 4.36 -15.32
N HIS A 351 -4.43 4.92 -14.36
CA HIS A 351 -4.36 6.34 -14.07
C HIS A 351 -3.12 6.91 -14.73
N ARG A 352 -3.32 8.04 -15.40
CA ARG A 352 -2.33 8.69 -16.24
C ARG A 352 -1.67 9.85 -15.48
N ALA A 353 -0.36 9.81 -15.31
CA ALA A 353 0.41 10.91 -14.72
C ALA A 353 1.46 11.43 -15.71
N GLU A 354 1.42 12.73 -16.02
CA GLU A 354 2.49 13.39 -16.77
C GLU A 354 3.64 13.75 -15.84
N LYS A 355 4.87 13.35 -16.18
CA LYS A 355 6.07 13.58 -15.36
C LYS A 355 7.25 13.99 -16.22
N ALA A 356 8.14 14.79 -15.62
CA ALA A 356 9.48 15.02 -16.13
C ALA A 356 10.34 13.79 -15.77
N VAL A 357 10.70 13.00 -16.77
CA VAL A 357 11.46 11.75 -16.65
C VAL A 357 12.81 11.95 -17.34
N PRO A 358 13.92 11.97 -16.57
CA PRO A 358 15.26 11.96 -17.14
C PRO A 358 15.48 10.72 -18.01
N HIS A 359 16.12 10.89 -19.16
CA HIS A 359 16.28 9.83 -20.16
C HIS A 359 17.49 10.07 -21.06
N ILE A 360 17.87 9.05 -21.83
CA ILE A 360 18.84 9.19 -22.93
C ILE A 360 18.11 9.58 -24.21
N ASP A 361 18.62 10.61 -24.90
CA ASP A 361 18.19 10.93 -26.26
C ASP A 361 18.63 9.78 -27.19
N PRO A 362 17.70 9.11 -27.90
CA PRO A 362 18.03 7.96 -28.73
C PRO A 362 18.87 8.31 -29.97
N TYR A 363 18.94 9.57 -30.38
CA TYR A 363 19.71 10.01 -31.55
C TYR A 363 21.11 10.47 -31.19
N THR A 364 21.28 11.22 -30.10
CA THR A 364 22.60 11.74 -29.68
C THR A 364 23.30 10.84 -28.68
N GLY A 365 22.56 10.08 -27.88
CA GLY A 365 23.08 9.30 -26.76
C GLY A 365 23.44 10.13 -25.53
N GLU A 366 23.05 11.41 -25.50
CA GLU A 366 23.27 12.31 -24.38
C GLU A 366 22.13 12.19 -23.34
N TYR A 367 22.47 12.49 -22.09
CA TYR A 367 21.51 12.47 -20.98
C TYR A 367 20.70 13.77 -20.95
N VAL A 368 19.38 13.64 -20.91
CA VAL A 368 18.43 14.76 -20.92
C VAL A 368 17.75 14.88 -19.57
N TYR A 369 17.82 16.06 -18.98
CA TYR A 369 17.08 16.46 -17.78
C TYR A 369 15.94 17.41 -18.18
N PRO A 370 14.71 16.91 -18.34
CA PRO A 370 13.60 17.74 -18.83
C PRO A 370 13.11 18.73 -17.77
N GLU A 371 12.93 19.99 -18.17
CA GLU A 371 12.39 21.06 -17.30
C GLU A 371 10.85 21.02 -17.18
N ALA A 372 10.18 20.35 -18.11
CA ALA A 372 8.72 20.17 -18.14
C ALA A 372 8.38 18.68 -18.32
N PRO A 373 7.13 18.25 -18.03
CA PRO A 373 6.71 16.87 -18.28
C PRO A 373 6.96 16.45 -19.73
N ASN A 374 7.61 15.30 -19.92
CA ASN A 374 7.95 14.72 -21.23
C ASN A 374 7.43 13.29 -21.41
N ALA A 375 6.91 12.69 -20.34
CA ALA A 375 6.46 11.30 -20.35
C ALA A 375 5.15 11.11 -19.58
N VAL A 376 4.42 10.07 -19.99
CA VAL A 376 3.30 9.48 -19.28
C VAL A 376 3.80 8.29 -18.46
N LYS A 377 3.39 8.27 -17.19
CA LYS A 377 3.43 7.09 -16.32
C LYS A 377 2.00 6.57 -16.15
N LEU A 378 1.86 5.25 -16.24
CA LEU A 378 0.60 4.55 -16.04
C LEU A 378 0.66 3.76 -14.75
N GLU A 379 -0.28 4.00 -13.86
CA GLU A 379 -0.38 3.34 -12.55
C GLU A 379 -1.80 2.79 -12.35
N ARG A 380 -1.92 1.64 -11.69
CA ARG A 380 -3.21 1.13 -11.22
C ARG A 380 -3.38 1.44 -9.74
N PHE A 381 -4.61 1.68 -9.33
CA PHE A 381 -4.93 1.89 -7.94
C PHE A 381 -5.77 0.73 -7.36
N ILE A 382 -5.39 0.25 -6.18
CA ILE A 382 -6.01 -0.89 -5.49
C ILE A 382 -7.51 -0.68 -5.24
N PHE A 383 -7.91 0.57 -5.00
CA PHE A 383 -9.29 0.91 -4.72
C PHE A 383 -10.19 0.83 -5.95
N ASP A 384 -9.64 0.79 -7.17
CA ASP A 384 -10.42 0.52 -8.38
C ASP A 384 -10.92 -0.93 -8.45
N ALA A 385 -10.50 -1.79 -7.52
CA ALA A 385 -11.10 -3.10 -7.34
C ALA A 385 -12.48 -3.02 -6.64
N LEU A 386 -12.79 -1.94 -5.91
CA LEU A 386 -14.05 -1.82 -5.16
C LEU A 386 -15.31 -1.94 -6.05
N PRO A 387 -15.38 -1.32 -7.25
CA PRO A 387 -16.52 -1.48 -8.16
C PRO A 387 -16.64 -2.87 -8.81
N LEU A 388 -15.60 -3.71 -8.71
CA LEU A 388 -15.56 -5.08 -9.25
C LEU A 388 -15.98 -6.14 -8.22
N ALA A 389 -16.09 -5.72 -6.95
CA ALA A 389 -16.55 -6.55 -5.86
C ALA A 389 -18.08 -6.65 -5.87
N ARG A 390 -18.59 -7.84 -5.53
CA ARG A 390 -20.02 -8.09 -5.34
C ARG A 390 -20.53 -7.42 -4.07
N HIS A 391 -19.70 -7.43 -3.03
CA HIS A 391 -20.00 -6.78 -1.76
C HIS A 391 -18.72 -6.18 -1.17
N SER A 392 -18.86 -4.98 -0.62
CA SER A 392 -17.78 -4.22 0.02
C SER A 392 -18.32 -3.41 1.17
N ILE A 393 -17.54 -3.30 2.24
CA ILE A 393 -17.88 -2.45 3.39
C ILE A 393 -16.75 -1.46 3.68
N ILE A 394 -17.12 -0.39 4.36
CA ILE A 394 -16.18 0.59 4.89
C ILE A 394 -16.30 0.62 6.41
N LEU A 395 -15.17 0.59 7.10
CA LEU A 395 -15.08 0.77 8.54
C LEU A 395 -14.41 2.12 8.85
N GLU A 396 -15.12 2.98 9.57
CA GLU A 396 -14.56 4.19 10.16
C GLU A 396 -13.59 3.84 11.28
N THR A 397 -12.42 4.47 11.27
CA THR A 397 -11.40 4.33 12.31
C THR A 397 -11.06 5.67 12.97
N ASP A 398 -10.38 5.59 14.10
CA ASP A 398 -9.80 6.77 14.76
C ASP A 398 -8.41 7.06 14.19
N ARG A 399 -8.13 8.34 13.91
CA ARG A 399 -6.88 8.78 13.28
C ARG A 399 -5.66 8.53 14.17
N VAL A 400 -5.79 8.81 15.46
CA VAL A 400 -4.69 8.59 16.42
C VAL A 400 -4.43 7.10 16.56
N GLU A 401 -5.48 6.28 16.61
CA GLU A 401 -5.34 4.83 16.75
C GLU A 401 -4.70 4.15 15.54
N GLU A 402 -5.03 4.57 14.32
CA GLU A 402 -4.75 3.76 13.13
C GLU A 402 -4.01 4.46 11.98
N PHE A 403 -3.69 5.76 12.07
CA PHE A 403 -3.13 6.48 10.94
C PHE A 403 -2.13 7.58 11.31
N ALA A 404 -0.85 7.21 11.34
CA ALA A 404 0.28 8.11 11.60
C ALA A 404 1.33 8.01 10.48
N PRO A 405 0.97 8.24 9.21
CA PRO A 405 1.84 7.98 8.06
C PRO A 405 3.13 8.83 8.08
N ILE A 406 4.21 8.26 7.55
CA ILE A 406 5.50 8.92 7.35
C ILE A 406 5.75 9.01 5.85
N LYS A 407 5.52 10.16 5.22
CA LYS A 407 5.60 10.39 3.76
C LYS A 407 6.58 11.48 3.35
N ASN A 408 6.73 12.52 4.16
CA ASN A 408 7.55 13.71 3.87
C ASN A 408 8.66 13.86 4.91
N ALA A 409 9.79 14.47 4.56
CA ALA A 409 10.85 14.76 5.53
C ALA A 409 10.37 15.69 6.66
N GLU A 410 9.56 16.71 6.31
CA GLU A 410 9.04 17.73 7.23
C GLU A 410 7.57 18.03 6.94
N GLY A 411 6.90 18.68 7.90
CA GLY A 411 5.49 19.11 7.76
C GLY A 411 4.47 17.98 7.95
N PRO A 412 3.28 18.06 7.32
CA PRO A 412 2.27 17.01 7.41
C PRO A 412 2.80 15.65 6.96
N ASP A 413 2.40 14.57 7.65
CA ASP A 413 2.86 13.20 7.41
C ASP A 413 4.40 13.08 7.45
N SER A 414 5.07 13.82 8.35
CA SER A 414 6.51 13.69 8.63
C SER A 414 6.80 12.78 9.82
N PRO A 415 8.06 12.34 10.02
CA PRO A 415 8.45 11.60 11.22
C PRO A 415 8.02 12.31 12.51
N GLU A 416 8.14 13.64 12.59
CA GLU A 416 7.72 14.44 13.75
C GLU A 416 6.21 14.31 14.00
N THR A 417 5.38 14.53 12.97
CA THR A 417 3.92 14.44 13.13
C THR A 417 3.45 13.00 13.41
N SER A 418 4.12 12.01 12.83
CA SER A 418 3.86 10.60 13.09
C SER A 418 4.18 10.23 14.54
N GLN A 419 5.34 10.63 15.05
CA GLN A 419 5.73 10.39 16.44
C GLN A 419 4.76 11.03 17.43
N LYS A 420 4.28 12.26 17.16
CA LYS A 420 3.25 12.91 17.99
C LYS A 420 1.97 12.08 18.08
N LEU A 421 1.52 11.48 16.96
CA LEU A 421 0.33 10.61 16.94
C LEU A 421 0.59 9.28 17.65
N GLN A 422 1.78 8.69 17.51
CA GLN A 422 2.19 7.47 18.24
C GLN A 422 2.21 7.71 19.75
N ILE A 423 2.79 8.83 20.20
CA ILE A 423 2.84 9.23 21.62
C ILE A 423 1.44 9.51 22.16
N GLU A 424 0.60 10.24 21.41
CA GLU A 424 -0.79 10.51 21.81
C GLU A 424 -1.60 9.21 21.91
N ARG A 425 -1.39 8.23 21.02
CA ARG A 425 -2.02 6.91 21.12
C ARG A 425 -1.60 6.18 22.39
N ALA A 426 -0.30 6.12 22.66
CA ALA A 426 0.23 5.48 23.87
C ALA A 426 -0.29 6.14 25.15
N ALA A 427 -0.34 7.47 25.19
CA ALA A 427 -0.92 8.23 26.29
C ALA A 427 -2.40 7.90 26.50
N ARG A 428 -3.22 7.88 25.45
CA ARG A 428 -4.64 7.51 25.53
C ARG A 428 -4.84 6.12 26.11
N TRP A 429 -3.99 5.17 25.74
CA TRP A 429 -4.06 3.80 26.27
C TRP A 429 -3.76 3.75 27.76
N LEU A 430 -2.72 4.45 28.21
CA LEU A 430 -2.36 4.58 29.61
C LEU A 430 -3.43 5.30 30.43
N GLU A 431 -3.93 6.44 29.96
CA GLU A 431 -5.00 7.20 30.60
C GLU A 431 -6.28 6.36 30.76
N ARG A 432 -6.59 5.51 29.78
CA ARG A 432 -7.73 4.59 29.86
C ARG A 432 -7.58 3.54 30.96
N GLN A 433 -6.34 3.21 31.37
CA GLN A 433 -6.06 2.34 32.52
C GLN A 433 -5.89 3.11 33.84
N GLY A 434 -6.16 4.43 33.85
CA GLY A 434 -6.07 5.26 35.04
C GLY A 434 -4.68 5.83 35.33
N VAL A 435 -3.70 5.63 34.43
CA VAL A 435 -2.37 6.23 34.55
C VAL A 435 -2.47 7.73 34.30
N ARG A 436 -1.88 8.55 35.18
CA ARG A 436 -1.83 10.00 34.97
C ARG A 436 -0.73 10.34 33.96
N VAL A 437 -1.11 10.92 32.82
CA VAL A 437 -0.16 11.38 31.80
C VAL A 437 -0.14 12.92 31.79
N PRO A 438 1.05 13.55 31.89
CA PRO A 438 1.16 15.00 31.91
C PRO A 438 0.89 15.56 30.52
N ARG A 439 0.16 16.69 30.47
CA ARG A 439 -0.14 17.41 29.23
C ARG A 439 0.30 18.88 29.35
N THR A 440 0.69 19.47 28.24
CA THR A 440 0.99 20.90 28.11
C THR A 440 -0.29 21.74 28.18
N GLU A 441 -0.15 23.06 28.24
CA GLU A 441 -1.30 23.99 28.20
C GLU A 441 -2.14 23.86 26.91
N THR A 442 -1.51 23.40 25.81
CA THR A 442 -2.18 23.15 24.53
C THR A 442 -2.83 21.76 24.44
N GLY A 443 -2.75 20.96 25.51
CA GLY A 443 -3.31 19.61 25.58
C GLY A 443 -2.44 18.50 24.98
N ALA A 444 -1.25 18.83 24.47
CA ALA A 444 -0.30 17.83 23.95
C ALA A 444 0.35 17.05 25.11
N VAL A 445 0.69 15.79 24.89
CA VAL A 445 1.42 14.97 25.87
C VAL A 445 2.80 15.60 26.17
N ASP A 446 3.11 15.80 27.45
CA ASP A 446 4.38 16.35 27.93
C ASP A 446 5.30 15.23 28.44
N ALA A 447 5.51 14.25 27.57
CA ALA A 447 6.35 13.06 27.75
C ALA A 447 6.61 12.41 26.37
N VAL A 448 7.61 11.54 26.28
CA VAL A 448 7.84 10.68 25.10
C VAL A 448 7.50 9.25 25.49
N ILE A 449 6.37 8.74 25.01
CA ILE A 449 5.85 7.44 25.39
C ILE A 449 5.85 6.52 24.18
N GLU A 450 6.43 5.34 24.34
CA GLU A 450 6.34 4.24 23.38
C GLU A 450 5.83 2.99 24.09
N ILE A 451 4.85 2.30 23.47
CA ILE A 451 4.41 0.97 23.88
C ILE A 451 4.79 0.01 22.77
N SER A 452 5.67 -0.95 23.06
CA SER A 452 6.04 -1.98 22.09
C SER A 452 4.83 -2.85 21.74
N PRO A 453 4.68 -3.24 20.46
CA PRO A 453 3.68 -4.24 20.09
C PRO A 453 3.80 -5.56 20.85
N LEU A 454 4.99 -5.96 21.31
CA LEU A 454 5.19 -7.16 22.13
C LEU A 454 4.56 -7.01 23.53
N THR A 455 4.39 -5.77 24.01
CA THR A 455 3.72 -5.47 25.28
C THR A 455 2.21 -5.48 25.11
N ALA A 456 1.68 -4.74 24.13
CA ALA A 456 0.25 -4.74 23.83
C ALA A 456 -0.06 -4.24 22.40
N LEU A 457 -1.10 -4.82 21.78
CA LEU A 457 -1.68 -4.40 20.51
C LEU A 457 -2.93 -3.51 20.67
N SER A 458 -3.50 -3.45 21.88
CA SER A 458 -4.62 -2.57 22.20
C SER A 458 -4.58 -2.08 23.65
N ALA A 459 -5.37 -1.04 23.94
CA ALA A 459 -5.56 -0.57 25.29
C ALA A 459 -6.17 -1.64 26.22
N GLU A 460 -7.07 -2.49 25.70
CA GLU A 460 -7.66 -3.60 26.46
C GLU A 460 -6.63 -4.66 26.86
N GLU A 461 -5.66 -4.91 26.00
CA GLU A 461 -4.57 -5.83 26.30
C GLU A 461 -3.56 -5.22 27.27
N LEU A 462 -3.25 -3.93 27.11
CA LEU A 462 -2.37 -3.19 28.01
C LEU A 462 -2.84 -3.25 29.47
N ALA A 463 -4.16 -3.32 29.69
CA ALA A 463 -4.77 -3.47 31.02
C ALA A 463 -4.28 -4.71 31.81
N GLN A 464 -3.68 -5.68 31.13
CA GLN A 464 -3.18 -6.93 31.72
C GLN A 464 -1.69 -6.83 32.12
N ARG A 465 -1.07 -5.66 31.95
CA ARG A 465 0.34 -5.41 32.26
C ARG A 465 0.47 -4.64 33.56
N ASP A 466 1.67 -4.71 34.16
CA ASP A 466 2.02 -3.84 35.28
C ASP A 466 2.35 -2.45 34.74
N LEU A 467 1.61 -1.43 35.19
CA LEU A 467 1.66 -0.08 34.66
C LEU A 467 2.03 0.91 35.78
N PRO A 468 2.81 1.97 35.46
CA PRO A 468 3.09 3.02 36.44
C PRO A 468 1.79 3.75 36.82
N GLN A 469 1.73 4.28 38.04
CA GLN A 469 0.58 5.11 38.45
C GLN A 469 0.56 6.47 37.72
N GLU A 470 1.73 6.98 37.36
CA GLU A 470 1.88 8.25 36.65
C GLU A 470 3.12 8.26 35.75
N VAL A 471 3.07 9.11 34.73
CA VAL A 471 4.21 9.48 33.90
C VAL A 471 4.68 10.87 34.35
N ALA A 472 5.98 11.06 34.55
CA ALA A 472 6.53 12.35 34.94
C ALA A 472 6.65 13.29 33.72
N ARG A 473 6.58 14.61 33.97
CA ARG A 473 6.74 15.62 32.92
C ARG A 473 8.13 15.51 32.27
N GLY A 474 8.17 15.48 30.94
CA GLY A 474 9.40 15.30 30.16
C GLY A 474 10.00 13.89 30.23
N GLN A 475 9.31 12.92 30.84
CA GLN A 475 9.79 11.54 30.93
C GLN A 475 9.81 10.87 29.55
N THR A 476 10.85 10.10 29.30
CA THR A 476 10.86 9.06 28.26
C THR A 476 10.44 7.73 28.88
N LEU A 477 9.33 7.18 28.42
CA LEU A 477 8.77 5.91 28.89
C LEU A 477 8.68 4.92 27.73
N LEU A 478 9.28 3.75 27.91
CA LEU A 478 9.15 2.59 27.03
C LEU A 478 8.49 1.47 27.81
N LEU A 479 7.36 0.97 27.31
CA LEU A 479 6.62 -0.16 27.87
C LEU A 479 6.60 -1.35 26.94
#